data_AF-H8YXJ6-F1
#
_entry.id   AF-H8YXJ6-F1
#
_cell.length_a   1.000
_cell.length_b   1.000
_cell.length_c   1.000
_cell.angle_alpha   90.00
_cell.angle_beta   90.00
_cell.angle_gamma   90.00
#
_symmetry.space_group_name_H-M   'P 1'
#
loop_
_entity.id
_entity.type
_entity.pdbx_description
1 polymer ?
#
loop_
_entity_poly.entity_id
_entity_poly.type
_entity_poly.pdbx_seq_one_letter_code
_entity_poly.pdbx_strand_id
1 'polypeptide(L)' 'MKDFLIIIMFLLIGGGWFVFVGHSHATKLKYECRVAYPWYDAFFLDTDHCPGDSAPQS' A
#
# COMPACT_ATOMS: atom_id res chain seq x y z
N MET A 1 13.54 -29.53 6.55
CA MET A 1 13.58 -28.98 5.17
C MET A 1 12.20 -28.56 4.68
N LYS A 2 11.16 -29.40 4.79
CA LYS A 2 9.79 -29.05 4.36
C LYS A 2 9.21 -27.81 5.06
N ASP A 3 9.37 -27.70 6.37
CA ASP A 3 8.84 -26.57 7.15
C ASP A 3 9.52 -25.24 6.80
N PHE A 4 10.82 -25.29 6.47
CA PHE A 4 11.58 -24.12 6.05
C PHE A 4 11.09 -23.58 4.70
N LEU A 5 10.77 -24.49 3.76
CA LEU A 5 10.18 -24.11 2.47
C LEU A 5 8.79 -23.49 2.62
N ILE A 6 7.98 -24.00 3.56
CA ILE A 6 6.65 -23.45 3.84
C ILE A 6 6.77 -22.01 4.37
N ILE A 7 7.69 -21.77 5.30
CA ILE A 7 7.94 -20.42 5.84
C ILE A 7 8.37 -19.45 4.72
N ILE A 8 9.30 -19.87 3.86
CA ILE A 8 9.73 -19.05 2.70
C ILE A 8 8.55 -18.76 1.77
N MET A 9 7.70 -19.74 1.49
CA MET A 9 6.53 -19.56 0.65
C MET A 9 5.58 -18.50 1.23
N PHE A 10 5.31 -18.54 2.54
CA PHE A 10 4.50 -17.53 3.21
C PHE A 10 5.14 -16.14 3.19
N LEU A 11 6.46 -16.04 3.36
CA LEU A 11 7.18 -14.77 3.28
C LEU A 11 7.11 -14.17 1.87
N LEU A 12 7.22 -15.00 0.82
CA LEU A 12 7.11 -14.55 -0.56
C LEU A 12 5.70 -14.09 -0.90
N ILE A 13 4.67 -14.83 -0.48
CA ILE A 13 3.27 -14.46 -0.71
C ILE A 13 2.92 -13.18 0.07
N GLY A 14 3.31 -13.10 1.34
CA GLY A 14 3.08 -11.92 2.18
C GLY A 14 3.81 -10.69 1.66
N GLY A 15 5.08 -10.84 1.26
CA GLY A 15 5.87 -9.76 0.67
C GLY A 15 5.29 -9.29 -0.67
N GLY A 16 4.87 -10.22 -1.54
CA GLY A 16 4.23 -9.88 -2.82
C GLY A 16 2.91 -9.12 -2.64
N TRP A 17 2.08 -9.57 -1.68
CA TRP A 17 0.84 -8.87 -1.33
C TRP A 17 1.10 -7.45 -0.82
N PHE A 18 2.10 -7.29 0.05
CA PHE A 18 2.48 -5.99 0.60
C PHE A 18 2.90 -5.00 -0.50
N VAL A 19 3.75 -5.45 -1.44
CA VAL A 19 4.18 -4.64 -2.59
C VAL A 19 3.00 -4.26 -3.48
N PHE A 20 2.09 -5.21 -3.74
CA PHE A 20 0.91 -4.98 -4.57
C PHE A 20 -0.03 -3.92 -3.97
N VAL A 21 -0.36 -4.04 -2.68
CA VAL A 21 -1.24 -3.09 -1.99
C VAL A 21 -0.59 -1.70 -1.94
N GLY A 22 0.69 -1.61 -1.57
CA GLY A 22 1.42 -0.34 -1.55
C GLY A 22 1.46 0.36 -2.91
N HIS A 23 1.66 -0.41 -3.99
CA HIS A 23 1.60 0.15 -5.35
C HIS A 23 0.20 0.63 -5.74
N SER A 24 -0.84 -0.13 -5.41
CA SER A 24 -2.22 0.27 -5.65
C SER A 24 -2.52 1.60 -4.97
N HIS A 25 -2.16 1.72 -3.69
CA HIS A 25 -2.37 2.94 -2.90
C HIS A 25 -1.59 4.13 -3.46
N ALA A 26 -0.31 3.94 -3.79
CA ALA A 26 0.52 5.00 -4.37
C ALA A 26 -0.04 5.49 -5.71
N THR A 27 -0.59 4.57 -6.50
CA THR A 27 -1.21 4.87 -7.79
C THR A 27 -2.50 5.67 -7.59
N LYS A 28 -3.37 5.24 -6.67
CA LYS A 28 -4.62 5.95 -6.35
C LYS A 28 -4.35 7.37 -5.87
N LEU A 29 -3.45 7.55 -4.91
CA LEU A 29 -3.02 8.87 -4.41
C LEU A 29 -2.42 9.76 -5.51
N LYS A 30 -1.68 9.17 -6.45
CA LYS A 30 -1.11 9.90 -7.60
C LYS A 30 -2.18 10.39 -8.57
N TYR A 31 -3.21 9.60 -8.84
CA TYR A 31 -4.24 9.97 -9.82
C TYR A 31 -5.35 10.84 -9.21
N GLU A 32 -5.78 10.54 -7.98
CA GLU A 32 -6.87 11.26 -7.32
C GLU A 32 -6.38 12.54 -6.65
N CYS A 33 -5.27 12.46 -5.91
CA CYS A 33 -4.77 13.58 -5.12
C CYS A 33 -3.63 14.34 -5.80
N ARG A 34 -3.13 13.85 -6.94
CA ARG A 34 -1.93 14.39 -7.63
C ARG A 34 -0.68 14.43 -6.76
N VAL A 35 -0.61 13.57 -5.74
CA VAL A 35 0.54 13.45 -4.84
C VAL A 35 1.27 12.13 -5.11
N ALA A 36 2.59 12.20 -5.25
CA ALA A 36 3.42 11.01 -5.44
C ALA A 36 3.99 10.55 -4.10
N TYR A 37 3.52 9.39 -3.61
CA TYR A 37 4.13 8.68 -2.50
C TYR A 37 4.87 7.44 -2.99
N PRO A 38 5.99 7.06 -2.35
CA PRO A 38 6.57 5.75 -2.57
C PRO A 38 5.61 4.65 -2.10
N TRP A 39 5.62 3.50 -2.79
CA TRP A 39 4.71 2.40 -2.52
C TRP A 39 4.79 1.86 -1.09
N TYR A 40 5.98 1.88 -0.48
CA TYR A 40 6.21 1.40 0.88
C TYR A 40 5.59 2.31 1.95
N ASP A 41 5.49 3.61 1.67
CA ASP A 41 4.82 4.58 2.55
C ASP A 41 3.31 4.61 2.27
N ALA A 42 2.92 4.49 1.00
CA ALA A 42 1.52 4.50 0.58
C ALA A 42 0.70 3.32 1.13
N PHE A 43 1.36 2.22 1.49
CA PHE A 43 0.70 1.10 2.16
C PHE A 43 -0.03 1.51 3.46
N PHE A 44 0.51 2.48 4.20
CA PHE A 44 -0.04 2.94 5.48
C PHE A 44 -0.96 4.16 5.36
N LEU A 45 -1.07 4.74 4.17
CA LEU A 45 -1.86 5.94 3.93
C LEU A 45 -3.32 5.60 3.64
N ASP A 46 -4.22 6.41 4.17
CA ASP A 46 -5.61 6.41 3.75
C ASP A 46 -5.67 6.92 2.30
N THR A 47 -6.26 6.13 1.42
CA THR A 47 -6.38 6.44 -0.01
C THR A 47 -7.75 6.98 -0.38
N ASP A 48 -8.69 6.98 0.56
CA ASP A 48 -10.03 7.52 0.35
C ASP A 48 -10.08 9.03 0.67
N HIS A 49 -9.04 9.56 1.31
CA HIS A 49 -8.88 10.98 1.60
C HIS A 49 -7.56 11.51 1.07
N CYS A 50 -7.61 12.68 0.43
CA CYS A 50 -6.40 13.34 -0.03
C CYS A 50 -5.67 14.04 1.13
N PRO A 51 -4.34 13.91 1.23
CA PRO A 51 -3.57 14.58 2.27
C PRO A 51 -3.66 16.09 2.08
N GLY A 52 -4.21 16.78 3.09
CA GLY A 52 -4.48 18.22 3.03
C GLY A 52 -5.93 18.58 2.77
N ASP A 53 -6.82 17.61 2.57
CA ASP A 53 -8.26 17.85 2.49
C ASP A 53 -8.80 18.13 3.90
N SER A 54 -8.69 19.38 4.35
CA SER A 54 -9.28 19.89 5.59
C SER A 54 -10.77 20.22 5.40
N ALA A 55 -11.48 19.49 4.56
CA ALA A 55 -12.92 19.65 4.41
C ALA A 55 -13.62 18.93 5.57
N PRO A 56 -14.39 19.62 6.42
CA PRO A 56 -15.19 18.96 7.43
C PRO A 56 -16.21 18.08 6.73
N GLN A 57 -16.22 16.79 7.05
CA GLN A 57 -17.31 15.90 6.65
C GLN A 57 -18.58 16.36 7.38
N SER A 58 -19.42 17.09 6.64
CA SER A 58 -20.80 17.45 7.03
C SER A 58 -21.74 16.28 6.92
#